data_AF-A0A936WUK2-F1
#
_entry.id   AF-A0A936WUK2-F1
#
_cell.length_a   1.000
_cell.length_b   1.000
_cell.length_c   1.000
_cell.angle_alpha   90.00
_cell.angle_beta   90.00
_cell.angle_gamma   90.00
#
_symmetry.space_group_name_H-M   'P 1'
#
loop_
_entity.id
_entity.type
_entity.pdbx_description
1 polymer ?
#
loop_
_entity_poly.entity_id
_entity_poly.type
_entity_poly.pdbx_seq_one_letter_code
_entity_poly.pdbx_strand_id
1 'polypeptide(L)'
;MNRGIDDFDRFHKCYLEHNEKMWDRYRKGFIKVDELRWKRFWLTLLDFKIGDEKLARQMAVEFLDLLPTRTALFPDTFTVLDYLKDKGYTMHLSTNGFEKHNIANWKYSGIASYFVEVITKRRQQPGNHTKRF
;
A
#
# COMPACT_ATOMS: atom_id res chain seq x y z
N MET A 1 13.78 -14.61 -23.19
CA MET A 1 13.03 -13.69 -24.07
C MET A 1 13.08 -12.31 -23.44
N ASN A 2 13.84 -11.40 -24.06
CA ASN A 2 14.03 -10.04 -23.58
C ASN A 2 12.84 -9.20 -24.07
N ARG A 3 11.85 -8.93 -23.20
CA ARG A 3 10.56 -8.29 -23.57
C ARG A 3 10.68 -6.77 -23.85
N GLY A 4 11.85 -6.28 -24.25
CA GLY A 4 12.11 -4.86 -24.53
C GLY A 4 12.39 -3.99 -23.31
N ILE A 5 12.62 -4.59 -22.13
CA ILE A 5 13.09 -3.89 -20.93
C ILE A 5 14.55 -4.29 -20.70
N ASP A 6 15.46 -3.54 -21.32
CA ASP A 6 16.90 -3.79 -21.22
C ASP A 6 17.55 -3.03 -20.05
N ASP A 7 16.79 -2.15 -19.40
CA ASP A 7 17.25 -1.25 -18.34
C ASP A 7 16.17 -1.16 -17.24
N PHE A 8 16.48 -1.74 -16.08
CA PHE A 8 15.59 -1.71 -14.91
C PHE A 8 15.43 -0.30 -14.35
N ASP A 9 16.49 0.51 -14.30
CA ASP A 9 16.44 1.84 -13.71
C ASP A 9 15.54 2.76 -14.53
N ARG A 10 15.61 2.64 -15.86
CA ARG A 10 14.68 3.31 -16.76
C ARG A 10 13.23 2.87 -16.54
N PHE A 11 12.98 1.56 -16.43
CA PHE A 11 11.64 1.04 -16.14
C PHE A 11 11.11 1.55 -14.81
N HIS A 12 11.94 1.50 -13.77
CA HIS A 12 11.60 1.93 -12.43
C HIS A 12 11.28 3.42 -12.38
N LYS A 13 12.04 4.27 -13.09
CA LYS A 13 11.75 5.70 -13.20
C LYS A 13 10.38 5.96 -13.84
N CYS A 14 10.09 5.35 -14.99
CA CYS A 14 8.78 5.46 -15.64
C CYS A 14 7.64 4.97 -14.73
N TYR A 15 7.88 3.86 -14.02
CA TYR A 15 6.94 3.34 -13.04
C TYR A 15 6.63 4.35 -11.93
N LEU A 16 7.65 4.99 -11.35
CA LEU A 16 7.45 5.98 -10.28
C LEU A 16 6.60 7.16 -10.76
N GLU A 17 6.83 7.65 -11.98
CA GLU A 17 6.03 8.72 -12.58
C GLU A 17 4.55 8.33 -12.74
N HIS A 18 4.26 7.14 -13.29
CA HIS A 18 2.88 6.66 -13.42
C HIS A 18 2.25 6.34 -12.07
N ASN A 19 3.00 5.76 -11.14
CA ASN A 19 2.54 5.47 -9.79
C ASN A 19 2.09 6.76 -9.09
N GLU A 20 2.90 7.83 -9.10
CA GLU A 20 2.51 9.11 -8.49
C GLU A 20 1.29 9.73 -9.16
N LYS A 21 1.20 9.71 -10.49
CA LYS A 21 0.02 10.19 -11.23
C LYS A 21 -1.25 9.42 -10.84
N MET A 22 -1.17 8.09 -10.74
CA MET A 22 -2.32 7.28 -10.34
C MET A 22 -2.71 7.53 -8.88
N TRP A 23 -1.74 7.68 -7.97
CA TRP A 23 -2.01 8.02 -6.58
C TRP A 23 -2.66 9.39 -6.43
N ASP A 24 -2.21 10.40 -7.18
CA ASP A 24 -2.84 11.72 -7.21
C ASP A 24 -4.31 11.64 -7.64
N ARG A 25 -4.58 10.92 -8.74
CA ARG A 25 -5.95 10.71 -9.22
C ARG A 25 -6.82 9.97 -8.20
N TYR A 26 -6.26 8.96 -7.53
CA TYR A 26 -6.97 8.23 -6.48
C TYR A 26 -7.29 9.14 -5.28
N ARG A 27 -6.33 9.93 -4.80
CA ARG A 27 -6.52 10.87 -3.69
C ARG A 27 -7.58 11.93 -3.99
N LYS A 28 -7.70 12.35 -5.26
CA LYS A 28 -8.72 13.29 -5.75
C LYS A 28 -10.08 12.62 -6.06
N GLY A 29 -10.20 11.31 -5.90
CA GLY A 29 -11.44 10.56 -6.13
C GLY A 29 -11.76 10.28 -7.60
N PHE A 30 -10.84 10.53 -8.53
CA PHE A 30 -11.07 10.34 -9.97
C PHE A 30 -11.01 8.89 -10.43
N ILE A 31 -10.36 8.00 -9.66
CA ILE A 31 -10.24 6.58 -9.98
C ILE A 31 -10.46 5.73 -8.74
N LYS A 32 -10.88 4.48 -8.94
CA LYS A 32 -10.97 3.51 -7.84
C LYS A 32 -9.60 2.91 -7.53
N VAL A 33 -9.43 2.36 -6.33
CA VAL A 33 -8.18 1.67 -5.92
C VAL A 33 -7.79 0.56 -6.90
N ASP A 34 -8.76 -0.20 -7.41
CA ASP A 34 -8.45 -1.31 -8.31
C ASP A 34 -7.86 -0.78 -9.62
N GLU A 35 -8.31 0.37 -10.11
CA GLU A 35 -7.70 1.03 -11.27
C GLU A 35 -6.27 1.50 -10.96
N LEU A 36 -6.04 2.14 -9.80
CA LEU A 36 -4.69 2.53 -9.37
C LEU A 36 -3.73 1.34 -9.40
N ARG A 37 -4.16 0.18 -8.86
CA ARG A 37 -3.31 -1.00 -8.67
C ARG A 37 -2.71 -1.52 -9.96
N TRP A 38 -3.53 -1.73 -10.98
CA TRP A 38 -3.06 -2.32 -12.24
C TRP A 38 -2.71 -1.28 -13.31
N LYS A 39 -3.40 -0.14 -13.38
CA LYS A 39 -3.14 0.86 -14.43
C LYS A 39 -1.76 1.48 -14.33
N ARG A 40 -1.19 1.62 -13.13
CA ARG A 40 0.21 2.09 -12.98
C ARG A 40 1.22 1.16 -13.67
N PHE A 41 0.98 -0.15 -13.66
CA PHE A 41 1.82 -1.11 -14.39
C PHE A 41 1.50 -1.10 -15.88
N TRP A 42 0.22 -1.07 -16.24
CA TRP A 42 -0.21 -1.00 -17.64
C TRP A 42 0.39 0.20 -18.38
N LEU A 43 0.27 1.40 -17.81
CA LEU A 43 0.82 2.62 -18.41
C LEU A 43 2.34 2.56 -18.52
N THR A 44 3.02 2.01 -17.50
CA THR A 44 4.47 1.80 -17.56
C THR A 44 4.82 0.84 -18.71
N LEU A 45 4.15 -0.31 -18.83
CA LEU A 45 4.42 -1.28 -19.90
C LEU A 45 4.18 -0.68 -21.30
N LEU A 46 3.17 0.17 -21.46
CA LEU A 46 2.91 0.86 -22.72
C LEU A 46 4.04 1.80 -23.16
N ASP A 47 4.75 2.44 -22.23
CA ASP A 47 5.93 3.27 -22.56
C ASP A 47 7.06 2.43 -23.17
N PHE A 48 7.10 1.13 -22.83
CA PHE A 48 8.04 0.15 -23.38
C PHE A 48 7.44 -0.65 -24.56
N LYS A 49 6.31 -0.19 -25.11
CA LYS A 49 5.59 -0.84 -26.22
C LYS A 49 5.12 -2.26 -25.92
N ILE A 50 4.89 -2.57 -24.64
CA ILE A 50 4.37 -3.85 -24.18
C ILE A 50 2.86 -3.70 -23.92
N GLY A 51 2.05 -4.07 -24.90
CA GLY A 51 0.59 -4.08 -24.82
C GLY A 51 -0.01 -5.33 -24.16
N ASP A 52 0.59 -5.83 -23.08
CA ASP A 52 0.15 -7.06 -22.39
C ASP A 52 -0.62 -6.74 -21.09
N GLU A 53 -1.95 -6.64 -21.19
CA GLU A 53 -2.81 -6.33 -20.04
C GLU A 53 -2.76 -7.45 -18.98
N LYS A 54 -2.66 -8.71 -19.42
CA LYS A 54 -2.59 -9.86 -18.52
C LYS A 54 -1.33 -9.78 -17.66
N LEU A 55 -0.19 -9.43 -18.26
CA LEU A 55 1.05 -9.15 -17.53
C LEU A 55 0.88 -8.00 -16.55
N ALA A 56 0.28 -6.87 -16.95
CA ALA A 56 0.07 -5.74 -16.05
C ALA A 56 -0.73 -6.11 -14.79
N ARG A 57 -1.78 -6.92 -14.97
CA ARG A 57 -2.61 -7.42 -13.87
C ARG A 57 -1.85 -8.42 -13.00
N GLN A 58 -1.08 -9.32 -13.61
CA GLN A 58 -0.24 -10.27 -12.88
C GLN A 58 0.80 -9.54 -12.02
N MET A 59 1.52 -8.56 -12.60
CA MET A 59 2.47 -7.72 -11.86
C MET A 59 1.79 -6.98 -10.71
N ALA A 60 0.55 -6.52 -10.88
CA ALA A 60 -0.20 -5.86 -9.82
C ALA A 60 -0.51 -6.78 -8.63
N VAL A 61 -0.82 -8.05 -8.90
CA VAL A 61 -1.03 -9.07 -7.87
C VAL A 61 0.29 -9.38 -7.17
N GLU A 62 1.31 -9.76 -7.93
CA GLU A 62 2.63 -10.13 -7.39
C GLU A 62 3.27 -9.00 -6.58
N PHE A 63 3.14 -7.75 -7.05
CA PHE A 63 3.63 -6.58 -6.31
C PHE A 63 2.98 -6.49 -4.93
N LEU A 64 1.66 -6.68 -4.84
CA LEU A 64 0.94 -6.62 -3.56
C LEU A 64 1.32 -7.79 -2.65
N ASP A 65 1.54 -8.98 -3.21
CA ASP A 65 2.00 -10.15 -2.46
C ASP A 65 3.43 -10.00 -1.92
N LEU A 66 4.29 -9.23 -2.61
CA LEU A 66 5.65 -8.93 -2.18
C LEU A 66 5.73 -7.83 -1.13
N LEU A 67 4.79 -6.87 -1.10
CA LEU A 67 4.84 -5.73 -0.15
C LEU A 67 5.01 -6.15 1.33
N PRO A 68 4.34 -7.20 1.84
CA PRO A 68 4.53 -7.66 3.22
C PRO A 68 5.93 -8.13 3.59
N THR A 69 6.75 -8.48 2.61
CA THR A 69 8.14 -8.88 2.86
C THR A 69 9.06 -7.69 3.10
N ARG A 70 8.61 -6.46 2.83
CA ARG A 70 9.38 -5.22 3.08
C ARG A 70 9.19 -4.79 4.53
N THR A 71 10.03 -5.32 5.41
CA THR A 71 9.96 -5.14 6.87
C THR A 71 10.74 -3.95 7.41
N ALA A 72 11.26 -3.07 6.54
CA ALA A 72 12.04 -1.92 6.95
C ALA A 72 11.22 -0.99 7.86
N LEU A 73 11.74 -0.75 9.06
CA LEU A 73 11.20 0.19 10.03
C LEU A 73 12.10 1.44 10.08
N PHE A 74 11.56 2.54 10.60
CA PHE A 74 12.40 3.70 10.93
C PHE A 74 13.41 3.31 12.01
N PRO A 75 14.61 3.93 12.03
CA PRO A 75 15.54 3.77 13.14
C PRO A 75 14.84 3.99 14.50
N ASP A 76 15.25 3.22 15.51
CA ASP A 76 14.76 3.32 16.89
C ASP A 76 13.25 3.01 17.09
N THR A 77 12.57 2.46 16.09
CA THR A 77 11.14 2.10 16.19
C THR A 77 10.86 1.20 17.40
N PHE A 78 11.65 0.15 17.62
CA PHE A 78 11.46 -0.75 18.77
C PHE A 78 11.73 -0.03 20.09
N THR A 79 12.79 0.76 20.18
CA THR A 79 13.12 1.53 21.39
C THR A 79 11.97 2.44 21.83
N VAL A 80 11.35 3.14 20.88
CA VAL A 80 10.20 4.01 21.18
C VAL A 80 8.97 3.20 21.59
N LEU A 81 8.68 2.10 20.88
CA LEU A 81 7.54 1.24 21.19
C LEU A 81 7.67 0.55 22.57
N ASP A 82 8.86 0.06 22.90
CA ASP A 82 9.17 -0.49 24.23
C ASP A 82 9.00 0.56 25.32
N TYR A 83 9.56 1.76 25.13
CA TYR A 83 9.40 2.86 26.08
C TYR A 83 7.92 3.21 26.34
N LEU A 84 7.11 3.30 25.30
CA LEU A 84 5.68 3.61 25.43
C LEU A 84 4.92 2.48 26.14
N LYS A 85 5.25 1.23 25.83
CA LYS A 85 4.68 0.05 26.49
C LYS A 85 5.04 0.03 27.99
N ASP A 86 6.29 0.29 28.34
CA ASP A 86 6.78 0.30 29.72
C ASP A 86 6.16 1.44 30.54
N LYS A 87 5.81 2.56 29.89
CA LYS A 87 5.03 3.64 30.51
C LYS A 87 3.55 3.31 30.70
N GLY A 88 3.10 2.14 30.25
CA GLY A 88 1.72 1.69 30.40
C GLY A 88 0.74 2.29 29.39
N TYR A 89 1.23 2.88 28.28
CA TYR A 89 0.34 3.39 27.25
C TYR A 89 -0.31 2.25 26.46
N THR A 90 -1.63 2.34 26.28
CA THR A 90 -2.34 1.50 25.31
C THR A 90 -2.13 2.08 23.91
N MET A 91 -1.47 1.33 23.04
CA MET A 91 -1.17 1.77 21.68
C MET A 91 -2.17 1.18 20.67
N HIS A 92 -2.65 2.06 19.78
CA HIS A 92 -3.53 1.72 18.66
C HIS A 92 -2.86 2.12 17.35
N LEU A 93 -2.98 1.30 16.31
CA LEU A 93 -2.38 1.60 15.01
C LEU A 93 -3.44 2.14 14.05
N SER A 94 -3.30 3.41 13.66
CA SER A 94 -4.19 4.02 12.66
C SER A 94 -3.54 3.98 11.27
N THR A 95 -4.21 3.41 10.27
CA THR A 95 -3.73 3.43 8.89
C THR A 95 -4.84 3.72 7.88
N ASN A 96 -4.49 4.49 6.86
CA ASN A 96 -5.33 4.68 5.68
C ASN A 96 -5.23 3.50 4.69
N GLY A 97 -4.31 2.55 4.91
CA GLY A 97 -4.00 1.49 3.95
C GLY A 97 -4.96 0.30 4.01
N PHE A 98 -4.83 -0.58 3.00
CA PHE A 98 -5.72 -1.71 2.80
C PHE A 98 -5.45 -2.84 3.79
N GLU A 99 -6.44 -3.10 4.64
CA GLU A 99 -6.45 -4.02 5.79
C GLU A 99 -5.76 -5.37 5.55
N LYS A 100 -6.04 -6.06 4.43
CA LYS A 100 -5.51 -7.41 4.18
C LYS A 100 -3.97 -7.47 4.00
N HIS A 101 -3.36 -6.45 3.42
CA HIS A 101 -1.90 -6.47 3.17
C HIS A 101 -1.14 -5.88 4.35
N ASN A 102 -1.67 -4.84 4.99
CA ASN A 102 -1.00 -4.17 6.11
C ASN A 102 -0.83 -5.07 7.35
N ILE A 103 -1.79 -5.94 7.65
CA ILE A 103 -1.67 -6.87 8.79
C ILE A 103 -0.48 -7.81 8.61
N ALA A 104 -0.24 -8.27 7.38
CA ALA A 104 0.92 -9.09 7.07
C ALA A 104 2.22 -8.29 7.28
N ASN A 105 2.30 -7.06 6.77
CA ASN A 105 3.49 -6.20 6.94
C ASN A 105 3.90 -6.07 8.42
N TRP A 106 2.95 -5.84 9.34
CA TRP A 106 3.27 -5.64 10.76
C TRP A 106 3.65 -6.92 11.49
N LYS A 107 3.07 -8.05 11.09
CA LYS A 107 3.48 -9.36 11.58
C LYS A 107 4.91 -9.65 11.15
N TYR A 108 5.23 -9.42 9.88
CA TYR A 108 6.58 -9.62 9.35
C TYR A 108 7.59 -8.62 9.93
N SER A 109 7.18 -7.38 10.24
CA SER A 109 8.07 -6.39 10.87
C SER A 109 8.17 -6.51 12.40
N GLY A 110 7.49 -7.49 13.02
CA GLY A 110 7.60 -7.77 14.46
C GLY A 110 6.96 -6.74 15.39
N ILE A 111 6.23 -5.74 14.88
CA ILE A 111 5.63 -4.69 15.71
C ILE A 111 4.16 -4.94 16.08
N ALA A 112 3.55 -5.98 15.50
CA ALA A 112 2.12 -6.24 15.69
C ALA A 112 1.74 -6.44 17.17
N SER A 113 2.65 -6.97 17.99
CA SER A 113 2.43 -7.23 19.42
C SER A 113 2.35 -5.97 20.30
N TYR A 114 2.73 -4.80 19.78
CA TYR A 114 2.66 -3.54 20.53
C TYR A 114 1.27 -2.89 20.48
N PHE A 115 0.43 -3.25 19.52
CA PHE A 115 -0.85 -2.58 19.28
C PHE A 115 -2.04 -3.47 19.65
N VAL A 116 -2.97 -2.93 20.44
CA VAL A 116 -4.19 -3.65 20.86
C VAL A 116 -5.20 -3.73 19.71
N GLU A 117 -5.28 -2.68 18.91
CA GLU A 117 -6.17 -2.66 17.76
C GLU A 117 -5.57 -1.90 16.57
N VAL A 118 -6.09 -2.23 15.40
CA VAL A 118 -5.82 -1.54 14.15
C VAL A 118 -7.09 -0.84 13.69
N ILE A 119 -6.99 0.48 13.53
CA ILE A 119 -8.07 1.33 13.04
C ILE A 119 -7.79 1.67 11.58
N THR A 120 -8.64 1.18 10.68
CA THR A 120 -8.65 1.57 9.26
C THR A 120 -9.85 2.47 8.98
N LYS A 121 -9.70 3.46 8.08
CA LYS A 121 -10.79 4.40 7.72
C LYS A 121 -12.11 3.73 7.29
N ARG A 122 -12.07 2.49 6.76
CA ARG A 122 -13.28 1.72 6.40
C ARG A 122 -14.02 1.13 7.60
N ARG A 123 -13.40 1.15 8.79
CA ARG A 123 -13.98 0.67 10.05
C ARG A 123 -14.65 1.79 10.85
N GLN A 124 -14.83 2.99 10.27
CA GLN A 124 -15.84 3.90 10.79
C GLN A 124 -17.20 3.23 10.61
N GLN A 125 -17.81 2.82 11.71
CA GLN A 125 -19.15 2.26 11.78
C GLN A 125 -20.14 3.17 11.05
N PRO A 126 -21.22 2.65 10.44
CA PRO A 126 -22.32 3.48 9.99
C PRO A 126 -22.93 4.18 11.21
N GLY A 127 -22.54 5.43 11.44
CA GLY A 127 -23.23 6.30 12.38
C GLY A 127 -24.65 6.49 11.88
N ASN A 128 -25.63 6.00 12.63
CA ASN A 128 -27.05 6.25 12.44
C ASN A 128 -27.30 7.73 12.13
N HIS A 129 -27.47 8.07 10.86
CA HIS A 129 -28.07 9.34 10.46
C HIS A 129 -29.57 9.15 10.53
N THR A 130 -30.12 9.18 11.74
CA THR A 130 -31.53 9.46 11.91
C THR A 130 -31.73 10.91 11.48
N LYS A 131 -32.30 11.10 10.29
CA LYS A 131 -32.90 12.36 9.91
C LYS A 131 -33.86 12.79 11.02
N ARG A 132 -33.60 13.93 11.64
CA ARG A 132 -34.61 14.72 12.33
C ARG A 132 -34.54 16.15 11.79
N PHE A 133 -35.59 16.45 11.04
CA PHE A 133 -36.10 17.73 10.54
C PHE A 133 -35.16 18.55 9.64
#